data_AF-A0A3C1H2F3-F1
#
_entry.id   AF-A0A3C1H2F3-F1
#
_cell.length_a   1.000
_cell.length_b   1.000
_cell.length_c   1.000
_cell.angle_alpha   90.00
_cell.angle_beta   90.00
_cell.angle_gamma   90.00
#
_symmetry.space_group_name_H-M   'P 1'
#
loop_
_entity.id
_entity.type
_entity.pdbx_description
1 polymer ?
#
loop_
_entity_poly.entity_id
_entity_poly.type
_entity_poly.pdbx_seq_one_letter_code
_entity_poly.pdbx_strand_id
1 'polypeptide(L)'
;MHVDLITTTKGSPKVVHATENSKKTACGINLTKPENIGQFAAAGELSDVIQITCEKCKTIIAKKLIKESNREMAAQLKEEQRRLKRERAAAKHQHGGAVEVPPVPQVSSRPASSGGYIPPSMRRNMQEQQHQTPIEAPTPSPAPVPAMPAPAPAAAAVNDALSQFAIPTVP
;
A
#
# COMPACT_ATOMS: atom_id res chain seq x y z
N MET A 1 -10.62 -2.67 11.88
CA MET A 1 -10.13 -3.91 12.54
C MET A 1 -9.75 -3.67 14.00
N HIS A 2 -10.24 -4.49 14.95
CA HIS A 2 -9.81 -4.49 16.35
C HIS A 2 -8.77 -5.59 16.60
N VAL A 3 -7.70 -5.26 17.29
CA VAL A 3 -6.61 -6.19 17.62
C VAL A 3 -6.17 -5.93 19.06
N ASP A 4 -6.12 -6.98 19.87
CA ASP A 4 -5.62 -6.91 21.23
C ASP A 4 -4.18 -7.42 21.33
N LEU A 5 -3.46 -6.91 22.32
CA LEU A 5 -2.11 -7.31 22.67
C LEU A 5 -2.15 -8.34 23.79
N ILE A 6 -1.33 -9.37 23.63
CA ILE A 6 -1.15 -10.45 24.59
C ILE A 6 0.32 -10.55 24.94
N THR A 7 0.65 -10.51 26.22
CA THR A 7 2.02 -10.63 26.71
C THR A 7 2.20 -11.93 27.46
N THR A 8 3.42 -12.47 27.39
CA THR A 8 3.80 -13.63 28.19
C THR A 8 4.07 -13.18 29.63
N THR A 9 3.38 -13.78 30.59
CA THR A 9 3.53 -13.49 32.03
C THR A 9 4.67 -14.28 32.67
N LYS A 10 4.85 -15.53 32.22
CA LYS A 10 5.87 -16.47 32.73
C LYS A 10 6.95 -16.67 31.67
N GLY A 11 8.01 -15.87 31.75
CA GLY A 11 9.19 -15.96 30.89
C GLY A 11 9.79 -14.59 30.56
N SER A 12 11.09 -14.45 30.80
CA SER A 12 11.91 -13.38 30.23
C SER A 12 12.63 -13.94 29.00
N PRO A 13 12.60 -13.26 27.84
CA PRO A 13 12.00 -11.95 27.56
C PRO A 13 10.48 -11.98 27.37
N LYS A 14 9.81 -10.88 27.72
CA LYS A 14 8.37 -10.71 27.50
C LYS A 14 8.08 -10.53 26.01
N VAL A 15 7.61 -11.59 25.36
CA VAL A 15 7.13 -11.51 23.98
C VAL A 15 5.68 -11.04 23.95
N VAL A 16 5.42 -10.04 23.11
CA VAL A 16 4.11 -9.43 22.87
C VAL A 16 3.58 -9.97 21.55
N HIS A 17 2.45 -10.65 21.64
CA HIS A 17 1.68 -11.19 20.53
C HIS A 17 0.45 -10.33 20.28
N ALA A 18 -0.09 -10.41 19.07
CA ALA A 18 -1.37 -9.80 18.72
C ALA A 18 -2.44 -10.87 18.55
N THR A 19 -3.69 -10.54 18.89
CA THR A 19 -4.87 -11.40 18.72
C THR A 19 -6.04 -10.57 18.20
N GLU A 20 -6.84 -11.10 17.29
CA GLU A 20 -8.03 -10.41 16.76
C GLU A 20 -9.32 -10.88 17.45
N ASN A 21 -9.27 -12.02 18.14
CA ASN A 21 -10.48 -12.71 18.61
C ASN A 21 -10.36 -13.25 20.03
N SER A 22 -9.33 -12.83 20.78
CA SER A 22 -8.96 -13.26 22.14
C SER A 22 -8.81 -14.78 22.38
N LYS A 23 -9.07 -15.62 21.37
CA LYS A 23 -8.95 -17.08 21.42
C LYS A 23 -7.61 -17.57 20.86
N LYS A 24 -7.12 -16.92 19.80
CA LYS A 24 -5.91 -17.33 19.10
C LYS A 24 -5.10 -16.13 18.64
N THR A 25 -3.81 -16.14 18.92
CA THR A 25 -2.89 -15.09 18.43
C THR A 25 -2.72 -15.19 16.91
N ALA A 26 -2.34 -14.08 16.28
CA ALA A 26 -2.07 -14.00 14.85
C ALA A 26 -0.98 -14.99 14.40
N CYS A 27 0.00 -15.29 15.26
CA CYS A 27 1.06 -16.25 14.97
C CYS A 27 0.68 -17.73 15.19
N GLY A 28 -0.52 -18.02 15.71
CA GLY A 28 -1.02 -19.39 15.79
C GLY A 28 -1.22 -19.97 17.19
N ILE A 29 -0.96 -19.22 18.26
CA ILE A 29 -1.03 -19.73 19.64
C ILE A 29 -2.47 -19.69 20.13
N ASN A 30 -2.99 -20.83 20.60
CA ASN A 30 -4.34 -20.92 21.16
C ASN A 30 -4.31 -20.53 22.65
N LEU A 31 -4.93 -19.42 23.00
CA LEU A 31 -4.98 -18.89 24.37
C LEU A 31 -5.97 -19.65 25.26
N THR A 32 -6.90 -20.39 24.67
CA THR A 32 -7.91 -21.19 25.37
C THR A 32 -7.38 -22.54 25.89
N LYS A 33 -6.16 -22.92 25.54
CA LYS A 33 -5.57 -24.17 26.04
C LYS A 33 -5.20 -24.01 27.52
N PRO A 34 -5.46 -25.02 28.37
CA PRO A 34 -5.21 -24.93 29.82
C PRO A 34 -3.75 -24.64 30.16
N GLU A 35 -2.80 -25.10 29.33
CA GLU A 35 -1.36 -24.79 29.51
C GLU A 35 -1.03 -23.31 29.29
N ASN A 36 -1.80 -22.63 28.44
CA ASN A 36 -1.59 -21.23 28.07
C ASN A 36 -2.41 -20.28 28.97
N ILE A 37 -3.46 -20.79 29.62
CA ILE A 37 -4.28 -20.05 30.59
C ILE A 37 -3.41 -19.75 31.81
N GLY A 38 -2.97 -18.49 31.92
CA GLY A 38 -2.08 -18.02 32.99
C GLY A 38 -0.61 -17.84 32.59
N GLN A 39 -0.18 -18.35 31.43
CA GLN A 39 1.11 -18.01 30.83
C GLN A 39 1.04 -16.76 29.95
N PHE A 40 -0.16 -16.44 29.46
CA PHE A 40 -0.42 -15.27 28.63
C PHE A 40 -1.47 -14.38 29.32
N ALA A 41 -1.25 -13.06 29.27
CA ALA A 41 -2.18 -12.06 29.79
C ALA A 41 -2.45 -10.98 28.74
N ALA A 42 -3.67 -10.45 28.76
CA ALA A 42 -4.04 -9.29 27.96
C ALA A 42 -3.24 -8.06 28.42
N ALA A 43 -2.65 -7.35 27.46
CA ALA A 43 -1.83 -6.17 27.68
C ALA A 43 -2.51 -4.87 27.22
N GLY A 44 -3.63 -4.96 26.49
CA GLY A 44 -4.40 -3.80 26.02
C GLY A 44 -4.78 -3.94 24.54
N GLU A 45 -5.29 -2.86 23.96
CA GLU A 45 -5.58 -2.77 22.51
C GLU A 45 -4.32 -2.35 21.73
N LEU A 46 -4.18 -2.87 20.52
CA LEU A 46 -3.11 -2.51 19.61
C LEU A 46 -3.35 -1.11 19.03
N SER A 47 -2.47 -0.16 19.36
CA SER A 47 -2.45 1.15 18.68
C SER A 47 -1.50 1.16 17.48
N ASP A 48 -0.36 0.49 17.61
CA ASP A 48 0.68 0.44 16.58
C ASP A 48 1.34 -0.93 16.51
N VAL A 49 1.62 -1.37 15.28
CA VAL A 49 2.32 -2.63 14.95
C VAL A 49 3.71 -2.70 15.61
N ILE A 50 4.33 -1.57 15.94
CA ILE A 50 5.62 -1.51 16.65
C ILE A 50 5.53 -2.13 18.05
N GLN A 51 4.36 -2.10 18.70
CA GLN A 51 4.14 -2.68 20.03
C GLN A 51 4.25 -4.21 20.04
N ILE A 52 4.11 -4.85 18.87
CA ILE A 52 4.19 -6.30 18.72
C ILE A 52 5.66 -6.72 18.58
N THR A 53 6.16 -7.53 19.52
CA THR A 53 7.54 -8.05 19.46
C THR A 53 7.63 -9.42 18.79
N CYS A 54 6.52 -10.17 18.68
CA CYS A 54 6.49 -11.39 17.89
C CYS A 54 6.53 -11.08 16.38
N GLU A 55 7.63 -11.44 15.70
CA GLU A 55 7.83 -11.16 14.26
C GLU A 55 6.73 -11.75 13.36
N LYS A 56 6.24 -12.95 13.69
CA LYS A 56 5.12 -13.58 12.96
C LYS A 56 3.83 -12.80 13.12
N CYS A 57 3.53 -12.34 14.33
CA CYS A 57 2.35 -11.49 14.55
C CYS A 57 2.51 -10.17 13.82
N LYS A 58 3.69 -9.55 13.88
CA LYS A 58 3.99 -8.25 13.26
C LYS A 58 3.72 -8.27 11.76
N THR A 59 4.23 -9.28 11.06
CA THR A 59 4.07 -9.42 9.61
C THR A 59 2.61 -9.70 9.21
N ILE A 60 1.91 -10.60 9.92
CA ILE A 60 0.52 -10.97 9.62
C ILE A 60 -0.41 -9.77 9.84
N ILE A 61 -0.26 -9.08 10.97
CA ILE A 61 -1.08 -7.92 11.33
C ILE A 61 -0.78 -6.76 10.39
N ALA A 62 0.49 -6.42 10.14
CA ALA A 62 0.86 -5.36 9.18
C ALA A 62 0.26 -5.60 7.79
N LYS A 63 0.35 -6.84 7.28
CA LYS A 63 -0.21 -7.20 5.97
C LYS A 63 -1.73 -7.06 5.93
N LYS A 64 -2.43 -7.36 7.02
CA LYS A 64 -3.88 -7.17 7.12
C LYS A 64 -4.25 -5.69 7.17
N LEU A 65 -3.58 -4.89 7.99
CA LEU A 65 -3.80 -3.44 8.08
C LEU A 65 -3.61 -2.76 6.71
N ILE A 66 -2.52 -3.06 6.00
CA ILE A 66 -2.26 -2.49 4.67
C ILE A 66 -3.35 -2.92 3.68
N LYS A 67 -3.78 -4.18 3.72
CA LYS A 67 -4.82 -4.68 2.82
C LYS A 67 -6.18 -4.03 3.08
N GLU A 68 -6.55 -3.85 4.35
CA GLU A 68 -7.79 -3.19 4.75
C GLU A 68 -7.77 -1.71 4.35
N SER A 69 -6.67 -1.01 4.64
CA SER A 69 -6.47 0.39 4.24
C SER A 69 -6.54 0.59 2.72
N ASN A 70 -5.88 -0.27 1.94
CA ASN A 70 -5.94 -0.21 0.48
C ASN A 70 -7.36 -0.49 -0.06
N ARG A 71 -8.11 -1.37 0.61
CA ARG A 71 -9.50 -1.67 0.24
C ARG A 71 -10.41 -0.48 0.49
N GLU A 72 -10.27 0.17 1.64
CA GLU A 72 -11.04 1.36 1.99
C GLU A 72 -10.70 2.55 1.08
N MET A 73 -9.41 2.81 0.85
CA MET A 73 -8.97 3.87 -0.06
C MET A 73 -9.48 3.65 -1.48
N ALA A 74 -9.46 2.41 -1.98
CA ALA A 74 -10.00 2.09 -3.30
C ALA A 74 -11.53 2.26 -3.37
N ALA A 75 -12.25 2.01 -2.27
CA ALA A 75 -13.68 2.26 -2.20
C ALA A 75 -14.00 3.76 -2.23
N GLN A 76 -13.25 4.56 -1.46
CA GLN A 76 -13.40 6.02 -1.43
C GLN A 76 -13.11 6.66 -2.79
N LEU A 77 -12.04 6.24 -3.49
CA LEU A 77 -11.72 6.75 -4.83
C LEU A 77 -12.83 6.45 -5.84
N LYS A 78 -13.47 5.28 -5.76
CA LYS A 78 -14.59 4.93 -6.63
C LYS A 78 -15.85 5.74 -6.32
N GLU A 79 -16.10 6.01 -5.04
CA GLU A 79 -17.23 6.83 -4.62
C GLU A 79 -17.08 8.28 -5.06
N GLU A 80 -15.91 8.88 -4.84
CA GLU A 80 -15.58 10.24 -5.30
C GLU A 80 -15.64 10.35 -6.83
N GLN A 81 -15.12 9.35 -7.56
CA GLN A 81 -15.24 9.34 -9.02
C GLN A 81 -16.69 9.24 -9.50
N ARG A 82 -17.53 8.44 -8.81
CA ARG A 82 -18.97 8.34 -9.13
C ARG A 82 -19.69 9.65 -8.84
N ARG A 83 -19.33 10.32 -7.75
CA ARG A 83 -19.88 11.64 -7.38
C ARG A 83 -19.54 12.69 -8.43
N LEU A 84 -18.26 12.83 -8.79
CA LEU A 84 -17.82 13.76 -9.85
C LEU A 84 -18.48 13.46 -11.19
N LYS A 85 -18.65 12.19 -11.56
CA LYS A 85 -19.35 11.81 -12.79
C LYS A 85 -20.83 12.23 -12.75
N ARG A 86 -21.50 12.06 -11.61
CA ARG A 86 -22.89 12.49 -11.41
C ARG A 86 -23.00 14.01 -11.45
N GLU A 87 -22.12 14.73 -10.76
CA GLU A 87 -22.08 16.20 -10.76
C GLU A 87 -21.80 16.75 -12.15
N ARG A 88 -20.85 16.16 -12.91
CA ARG A 88 -20.59 16.54 -14.31
C ARG A 88 -21.77 16.28 -15.24
N ALA A 89 -22.50 15.18 -15.04
CA ALA A 89 -23.73 14.91 -15.79
C ALA A 89 -24.83 15.93 -15.43
N ALA A 90 -24.99 16.26 -14.15
CA ALA A 90 -25.96 17.27 -13.70
C ALA A 90 -25.62 18.69 -14.23
N ALA A 91 -24.34 19.07 -14.23
CA ALA A 91 -23.88 20.36 -14.78
C ALA A 91 -24.11 20.48 -16.29
N LYS A 92 -23.98 19.38 -17.06
CA LYS A 92 -24.33 19.35 -18.48
C LYS A 92 -25.83 19.56 -18.75
N HIS A 93 -26.71 19.23 -17.82
CA HIS A 93 -28.15 19.48 -17.94
C HIS A 93 -28.56 20.90 -17.55
N GLN A 94 -27.70 21.69 -16.90
CA GLN A 94 -27.99 23.09 -16.52
C GLN A 94 -27.50 24.11 -17.55
N HIS A 95 -26.57 23.75 -18.44
CA HIS A 95 -26.11 24.60 -19.55
C HIS A 95 -26.62 24.14 -20.93
N GLY A 96 -27.86 23.65 -20.98
CA GLY A 96 -28.56 23.25 -22.21
C GLY A 96 -29.24 24.41 -22.95
N GLY A 97 -28.67 25.62 -22.92
CA GLY A 97 -29.05 26.71 -23.82
C GLY A 97 -28.49 26.42 -25.21
N ALA A 98 -29.32 25.84 -26.07
CA ALA A 98 -28.98 25.48 -27.44
C ALA A 98 -28.49 26.70 -28.24
N VAL A 99 -27.25 26.65 -28.73
CA VAL A 99 -26.89 27.40 -29.94
C VAL A 99 -26.99 26.40 -31.08
N GLU A 100 -28.08 26.51 -31.83
CA GLU A 100 -28.32 25.77 -33.06
C GLU A 100 -27.26 26.20 -34.09
N VAL A 101 -26.28 25.33 -34.33
CA VAL A 101 -25.33 25.50 -35.44
C VAL A 101 -25.96 24.85 -36.68
N PRO A 102 -26.21 25.58 -37.78
CA PRO A 102 -26.84 25.01 -38.96
C PRO A 102 -25.94 23.92 -39.60
N PRO A 103 -26.53 22.86 -40.20
CA PRO A 103 -25.77 21.76 -40.78
C PRO A 103 -25.07 22.19 -42.06
N VAL A 104 -23.74 22.05 -42.08
CA VAL A 104 -22.91 22.19 -43.29
C VAL A 104 -23.05 20.92 -44.14
N PRO A 105 -23.28 21.01 -45.47
CA PRO A 105 -23.49 19.83 -46.31
C PRO A 105 -22.22 18.96 -46.38
N GLN A 106 -22.35 17.69 -46.01
CA GLN A 106 -21.28 16.70 -46.12
C GLN A 106 -21.14 16.23 -47.57
N VAL A 107 -20.03 16.58 -48.20
CA VAL A 107 -19.57 15.95 -49.44
C VAL A 107 -18.98 14.57 -49.13
N SER A 108 -19.72 13.55 -49.56
CA SER A 108 -19.33 12.15 -49.53
C SER A 108 -18.09 11.90 -50.38
N SER A 109 -17.00 11.48 -49.76
CA SER A 109 -15.91 10.77 -50.45
C SER A 109 -15.46 9.59 -49.60
N ARG A 110 -15.95 8.41 -49.97
CA ARG A 110 -15.43 7.10 -49.52
C ARG A 110 -14.00 6.93 -50.06
N PRO A 111 -13.14 6.25 -49.31
CA PRO A 111 -12.70 4.97 -49.84
C PRO A 111 -12.90 3.83 -48.83
N ALA A 112 -13.18 2.65 -49.37
CA ALA A 112 -13.34 1.42 -48.63
C ALA A 112 -12.04 1.05 -47.90
N SER A 113 -12.10 0.87 -46.58
CA SER A 113 -11.07 0.14 -45.84
C SER A 113 -11.68 -1.16 -45.34
N SER A 114 -11.21 -2.24 -45.95
CA SER A 114 -11.57 -3.62 -45.71
C SER A 114 -11.10 -4.08 -44.33
N GLY A 115 -12.05 -4.66 -43.57
CA GLY A 115 -11.91 -5.88 -42.77
C GLY A 115 -10.69 -6.06 -41.86
N GLY A 116 -10.94 -6.08 -40.56
CA GLY A 116 -9.99 -6.62 -39.58
C GLY A 116 -10.49 -6.59 -38.15
N TYR A 117 -11.60 -7.27 -37.84
CA TYR A 117 -11.93 -7.61 -36.45
C TYR A 117 -11.03 -8.77 -36.00
N ILE A 118 -10.14 -8.54 -35.04
CA ILE A 118 -9.37 -9.60 -34.37
C ILE A 118 -10.05 -9.89 -33.02
N PRO A 119 -10.62 -11.09 -32.80
CA PRO A 119 -11.25 -11.44 -31.53
C PRO A 119 -10.21 -11.69 -30.41
N PRO A 120 -10.56 -11.43 -29.13
CA PRO A 120 -9.66 -11.59 -28.00
C PRO A 120 -9.64 -13.06 -27.54
N SER A 121 -8.81 -13.87 -28.18
CA SER A 121 -8.40 -15.17 -27.64
C SER A 121 -7.00 -15.46 -28.12
N MET A 122 -6.00 -14.96 -27.39
CA MET A 122 -4.62 -15.49 -27.23
C MET A 122 -3.80 -14.54 -26.32
N ARG A 123 -4.28 -14.25 -25.10
CA ARG A 123 -3.46 -13.63 -24.03
C ARG A 123 -3.22 -14.59 -22.87
N ARG A 124 -3.05 -15.87 -23.20
CA ARG A 124 -2.73 -16.92 -22.24
C ARG A 124 -1.74 -17.90 -22.87
N ASN A 125 -0.52 -17.42 -23.17
CA ASN A 125 0.73 -18.21 -23.15
C ASN A 125 1.97 -17.35 -23.48
N MET A 126 2.34 -16.43 -22.60
CA MET A 126 3.68 -15.80 -22.61
C MET A 126 4.16 -15.66 -21.16
N GLN A 127 4.00 -16.74 -20.42
CA GLN A 127 4.48 -16.91 -19.05
C GLN A 127 5.34 -18.17 -19.01
N GLU A 128 6.27 -18.34 -19.96
CA GLU A 128 7.34 -19.34 -19.85
C GLU A 128 8.30 -19.20 -21.04
N GLN A 129 9.31 -18.34 -20.88
CA GLN A 129 10.68 -18.52 -21.35
C GLN A 129 11.40 -17.17 -21.39
N GLN A 130 12.68 -17.21 -21.04
CA GLN A 130 13.62 -16.09 -20.94
C GLN A 130 13.47 -15.29 -19.65
N HIS A 131 14.06 -15.80 -18.57
CA HIS A 131 15.23 -15.21 -17.90
C HIS A 131 15.86 -16.30 -17.03
N GLN A 132 16.56 -17.25 -17.66
CA GLN A 132 17.59 -18.04 -16.98
C GLN A 132 18.85 -17.16 -16.95
N THR A 133 19.18 -16.59 -15.80
CA THR A 133 20.55 -16.10 -15.55
C THR A 133 21.35 -17.20 -14.85
N PRO A 134 22.62 -17.42 -15.22
CA PRO A 134 23.41 -18.54 -14.72
C PRO A 134 23.65 -18.50 -13.22
N ILE A 135 23.71 -19.69 -12.65
CA ILE A 135 24.06 -20.00 -11.26
C ILE A 135 25.55 -19.70 -11.09
N GLU A 136 25.90 -18.70 -10.28
CA GLU A 136 27.27 -18.55 -9.77
C GLU A 136 27.32 -19.05 -8.33
N ALA A 137 28.17 -20.06 -8.11
CA ALA A 137 28.37 -20.73 -6.83
C ALA A 137 29.22 -19.86 -5.87
N PRO A 138 29.21 -20.16 -4.56
CA PRO A 138 29.56 -19.20 -3.52
C PRO A 138 31.08 -19.05 -3.34
N THR A 139 31.58 -17.82 -3.38
CA THR A 139 32.93 -17.48 -2.90
C THR A 139 32.93 -17.23 -1.39
N PRO A 140 33.96 -17.68 -0.66
CA PRO A 140 34.01 -17.65 0.80
C PRO A 140 34.17 -16.23 1.40
N SER A 141 33.58 -16.08 2.58
CA SER A 141 33.61 -14.91 3.48
C SER A 141 35.03 -14.46 3.82
N PRO A 142 35.34 -13.15 3.77
CA PRO A 142 36.43 -12.60 4.56
C PRO A 142 35.95 -12.27 5.99
N ALA A 143 36.79 -12.62 6.96
CA ALA A 143 36.65 -12.39 8.40
C ALA A 143 36.69 -10.89 8.76
N PRO A 144 36.34 -10.50 10.00
CA PRO A 144 36.10 -9.10 10.37
C PRO A 144 37.41 -8.33 10.52
N VAL A 145 37.48 -7.16 9.88
CA VAL A 145 38.54 -6.16 10.12
C VAL A 145 38.21 -5.28 11.33
N PRO A 146 39.20 -4.93 12.17
CA PRO A 146 39.01 -4.12 13.37
C PRO A 146 38.64 -2.67 13.05
N ALA A 147 37.84 -2.08 13.95
CA ALA A 147 37.25 -0.76 13.86
C ALA A 147 38.28 0.38 13.74
N MET A 148 38.08 1.28 12.77
CA MET A 148 38.63 2.63 12.77
C MET A 148 37.51 3.65 13.01
N PRO A 149 37.80 4.78 13.70
CA PRO A 149 36.79 5.74 14.14
C PRO A 149 36.21 6.57 12.99
N ALA A 150 34.94 6.93 13.13
CA ALA A 150 34.12 7.65 12.15
C ALA A 150 34.63 9.07 11.86
N PRO A 151 34.56 9.56 10.60
CA PRO A 151 34.65 10.98 10.31
C PRO A 151 33.35 11.69 10.74
N ALA A 152 33.51 12.86 11.37
CA ALA A 152 32.43 13.68 11.89
C ALA A 152 31.40 14.10 10.81
N PRO A 153 30.10 14.28 11.17
CA PRO A 153 29.10 14.76 10.22
C PRO A 153 29.34 16.23 9.88
N ALA A 154 29.49 16.50 8.57
CA ALA A 154 29.48 17.85 8.03
C ALA A 154 28.12 18.52 8.31
N ALA A 155 28.18 19.79 8.72
CA ALA A 155 27.04 20.60 9.10
C ALA A 155 25.92 20.59 8.04
N ALA A 156 24.69 20.44 8.52
CA ALA A 156 23.48 20.53 7.74
C ALA A 156 23.41 21.88 7.00
N ALA A 157 23.44 21.82 5.66
CA ALA A 157 22.93 22.89 4.82
C ALA A 157 21.42 22.96 5.05
N VAL A 158 21.02 23.90 5.91
CA VAL A 158 19.61 24.23 6.15
C VAL A 158 19.00 24.78 4.87
N ASN A 159 17.87 24.20 4.50
CA ASN A 159 17.14 24.42 3.25
C ASN A 159 16.81 25.91 2.99
N ASP A 160 17.43 26.49 1.96
CA ASP A 160 17.15 27.79 1.36
C ASP A 160 16.01 27.72 0.30
N ALA A 161 15.11 26.75 0.41
CA ALA A 161 14.05 26.54 -0.60
C ALA A 161 12.78 27.36 -0.35
N LEU A 162 12.62 27.94 0.86
CA LEU A 162 11.42 28.69 1.25
C LEU A 162 11.53 30.20 1.05
N SER A 163 12.74 30.74 0.87
CA SER A 163 12.98 32.17 0.68
C SER A 163 12.60 32.69 -0.73
N GLN A 164 12.43 31.79 -1.71
CA GLN A 164 12.14 32.18 -3.10
C GLN A 164 10.68 32.59 -3.35
N PHE A 165 9.78 32.40 -2.38
CA PHE A 165 8.35 32.73 -2.51
C PHE A 165 7.91 33.92 -1.66
N ALA A 166 8.84 34.62 -0.99
CA ALA A 166 8.52 35.83 -0.25
C ALA A 166 8.29 37.00 -1.22
N ILE A 167 7.03 37.44 -1.34
CA ILE A 167 6.65 38.63 -2.10
C ILE A 167 7.09 39.87 -1.31
N PRO A 168 7.84 40.82 -1.88
CA PRO A 168 8.20 42.04 -1.19
C PRO A 168 6.95 42.92 -1.01
N THR A 169 6.60 43.21 0.23
CA THR A 169 5.62 44.25 0.57
C THR A 169 6.25 45.61 0.29
N VAL A 170 5.73 46.33 -0.69
CA VAL A 170 6.14 47.71 -1.04
C VAL A 170 5.51 48.69 -0.04
N PRO A 171 6.22 49.74 0.43
CA PRO A 171 5.70 50.72 1.38
C PRO A 171 4.53 51.57 0.87
#